data_AF-A0AAD9R1N8-F1
#
_entry.id   AF-A0AAD9R1N8-F1
#
_cell.length_a   1.000
_cell.length_b   1.000
_cell.length_c   1.000
_cell.angle_alpha   90.00
_cell.angle_beta   90.00
_cell.angle_gamma   90.00
#
_symmetry.space_group_name_H-M   'P 1'
#
loop_
_entity.id
_entity.type
_entity.pdbx_description
1 polymer ?
#
loop_
_entity_poly.entity_id
_entity_poly.type
_entity_poly.pdbx_seq_one_letter_code
_entity_poly.pdbx_strand_id
1 'polypeptide(L)'
;MLENLLKFLEAGLAPQERSGFGIQPGELYNPVYRVHNVSKVWFSGSKGMAPILGYWDIRGLAESIRLLLHYTGTEFKDERYECGDAPDYNRDSWFSVKFTLGLDFPNLPYYIDGDIKITQSLAIMHHIARKHDLYGSTEDEKVRIDLAVNQIVDWRTKFTKLCYSSAFENVKPGYLKEAKSILQQFSDFLGDRKYVAGDKISFVDFMLFEYLDQHKIFDASLLEPHDNLKVNLQKGLRNYLPLMHTENLTNSRHVPSTTKWLASNE
;
A
#
# COMPACT_ATOMS: atom_id res chain seq x y z
N MET A 1 17.57 -9.16 -40.90
CA MET A 1 16.57 -9.84 -40.06
C MET A 1 16.29 -8.91 -38.87
N LEU A 2 15.69 -7.74 -39.08
CA LEU A 2 14.29 -7.45 -38.70
C LEU A 2 13.73 -6.16 -39.36
N GLU A 3 14.31 -5.68 -40.46
CA GLU A 3 13.81 -4.50 -41.21
C GLU A 3 12.95 -4.84 -42.44
N ASN A 4 12.79 -6.12 -42.76
CA ASN A 4 12.01 -6.58 -43.93
C ASN A 4 10.63 -7.16 -43.60
N LEU A 5 10.20 -7.17 -42.32
CA LEU A 5 8.86 -7.65 -41.95
C LEU A 5 7.81 -6.54 -41.84
N LEU A 6 8.23 -5.28 -41.69
CA LEU A 6 7.32 -4.12 -41.62
C LEU A 6 6.90 -3.59 -43.01
N LYS A 7 7.64 -3.94 -44.07
CA LYS A 7 7.30 -3.56 -45.46
C LYS A 7 6.21 -4.42 -46.11
N PHE A 8 5.70 -5.44 -45.41
CA PHE A 8 4.69 -6.36 -45.94
C PHE A 8 3.25 -6.07 -45.46
N LEU A 9 3.04 -5.06 -44.60
CA LEU A 9 1.72 -4.76 -44.01
C LEU A 9 1.08 -3.44 -44.45
N GLU A 10 1.74 -2.65 -45.31
CA GLU A 10 1.24 -1.32 -45.74
C GLU A 10 0.90 -1.20 -47.25
N ALA A 11 0.67 -2.32 -47.94
CA ALA A 11 0.20 -2.30 -49.33
C ALA A 11 -1.22 -2.89 -49.43
N GLY A 12 -2.25 -2.03 -49.37
CA GLY A 12 -3.62 -2.46 -49.61
C GLY A 12 -4.69 -1.37 -49.48
N LEU A 13 -4.96 -0.69 -50.60
CA LEU A 13 -6.17 0.07 -50.97
C LEU A 13 -6.20 1.60 -50.75
N ALA A 14 -6.82 2.26 -51.74
CA ALA A 14 -6.57 3.61 -52.24
C ALA A 14 -7.60 4.67 -51.76
N PRO A 15 -7.39 5.98 -52.07
CA PRO A 15 -7.99 7.11 -51.37
C PRO A 15 -9.14 7.80 -52.13
N GLN A 16 -10.22 8.18 -51.44
CA GLN A 16 -11.11 9.36 -51.61
C GLN A 16 -11.83 9.51 -50.26
N GLU A 17 -11.93 10.63 -49.55
CA GLU A 17 -12.38 11.96 -49.94
C GLU A 17 -11.70 13.03 -49.07
N ARG A 18 -11.35 14.17 -49.68
CA ARG A 18 -10.95 15.40 -49.00
C ARG A 18 -12.16 16.32 -48.92
N SER A 19 -12.51 16.86 -47.75
CA SER A 19 -12.93 18.26 -47.59
C SER A 19 -13.13 18.60 -46.11
N GLY A 20 -12.59 19.74 -45.67
CA GLY A 20 -12.87 20.32 -44.35
C GLY A 20 -11.64 20.88 -43.61
N PHE A 21 -11.15 22.04 -44.08
CA PHE A 21 -10.23 22.95 -43.38
C PHE A 21 -10.77 23.32 -41.98
N GLY A 22 -10.01 23.56 -40.90
CA GLY A 22 -8.56 23.59 -40.67
C GLY A 22 -8.32 23.87 -39.17
N ILE A 23 -7.28 23.24 -38.59
CA ILE A 23 -6.77 23.53 -37.24
C ILE A 23 -5.36 24.10 -37.41
N GLN A 24 -5.08 25.24 -36.78
CA GLN A 24 -3.71 25.77 -36.65
C GLN A 24 -2.98 25.09 -35.48
N PRO A 25 -1.64 24.96 -35.56
CA PRO A 25 -0.88 23.98 -34.79
C PRO A 25 -0.17 24.59 -33.57
N GLY A 26 -0.12 23.83 -32.48
CA GLY A 26 0.78 24.10 -31.36
C GLY A 26 0.32 23.45 -30.07
N GLU A 27 0.75 22.21 -29.83
CA GLU A 27 1.59 21.88 -28.67
C GLU A 27 1.88 20.37 -28.64
N LEU A 28 3.12 20.08 -28.24
CA LEU A 28 3.83 18.83 -28.43
C LEU A 28 3.36 17.71 -27.48
N TYR A 29 3.17 16.53 -28.07
CA TYR A 29 3.69 15.24 -27.62
C TYR A 29 3.40 14.81 -26.17
N ASN A 30 2.47 13.87 -25.99
CA ASN A 30 2.60 12.85 -24.93
C ASN A 30 1.91 11.53 -25.34
N PRO A 31 2.63 10.42 -25.55
CA PRO A 31 2.02 9.18 -25.99
C PRO A 31 1.36 8.44 -24.81
N VAL A 32 0.04 8.33 -24.94
CA VAL A 32 -0.84 7.25 -24.48
C VAL A 32 -0.12 6.03 -23.88
N TYR A 33 -0.13 5.90 -22.54
CA TYR A 33 -0.15 4.59 -21.89
C TYR A 33 -1.61 4.19 -21.65
N ARG A 34 -2.08 3.29 -22.49
CA ARG A 34 -3.40 2.68 -22.45
C ARG A 34 -3.48 1.77 -21.21
N VAL A 35 -3.90 2.32 -20.08
CA VAL A 35 -4.31 1.53 -18.90
C VAL A 35 -5.41 0.57 -19.37
N HIS A 36 -5.24 -0.71 -19.08
CA HIS A 36 -6.25 -1.70 -19.42
C HIS A 36 -7.57 -1.31 -18.78
N ASN A 37 -8.58 -1.23 -19.64
CA ASN A 37 -9.93 -0.82 -19.34
C ASN A 37 -10.54 -1.83 -18.36
N VAL A 38 -10.39 -1.59 -17.05
CA VAL A 38 -11.27 -2.20 -16.05
C VAL A 38 -12.58 -1.47 -16.22
N SER A 39 -13.54 -2.12 -16.88
CA SER A 39 -14.89 -1.59 -17.04
C SER A 39 -15.43 -1.21 -15.66
N LYS A 40 -15.58 0.09 -15.43
CA LYS A 40 -16.33 0.66 -14.29
C LYS A 40 -17.79 0.21 -14.42
N VAL A 41 -18.10 -0.97 -13.87
CA VAL A 41 -19.47 -1.32 -13.54
C VAL A 41 -19.77 -0.59 -12.24
N TRP A 42 -20.40 0.57 -12.38
CA TRP A 42 -20.96 1.30 -11.25
C TRP A 42 -22.11 0.46 -10.68
N PHE A 43 -21.87 -0.23 -9.57
CA PHE A 43 -22.99 -0.56 -8.69
C PHE A 43 -23.44 0.76 -8.07
N SER A 44 -24.54 1.32 -8.59
CA SER A 44 -25.29 2.38 -7.93
C SER A 44 -25.96 1.79 -6.69
N GLY A 45 -25.17 1.48 -5.66
CA GLY A 45 -25.64 1.31 -4.30
C GLY A 45 -25.91 2.68 -3.69
N SER A 46 -26.97 2.80 -2.91
CA SER A 46 -27.38 3.99 -2.14
C SER A 46 -26.22 4.87 -1.67
N LYS A 47 -26.37 6.20 -1.71
CA LYS A 47 -25.50 7.21 -1.06
C LYS A 47 -25.36 6.94 0.45
N GLY A 48 -24.63 5.90 0.82
CA GLY A 48 -24.10 5.73 2.17
C GLY A 48 -22.99 6.75 2.37
N MET A 49 -22.79 7.19 3.62
CA MET A 49 -21.64 8.04 3.93
C MET A 49 -20.35 7.28 3.59
N ALA A 50 -19.35 8.01 3.07
CA ALA A 50 -18.02 7.45 2.84
C ALA A 50 -17.48 6.83 4.15
N PRO A 51 -16.86 5.64 4.10
CA PRO A 51 -16.29 5.03 5.28
C PRO A 51 -15.26 5.94 5.98
N ILE A 52 -15.07 5.76 7.28
CA ILE A 52 -14.09 6.52 8.07
C ILE A 52 -12.98 5.56 8.51
N LEU A 53 -11.73 5.85 8.15
CA LEU A 53 -10.54 5.21 8.71
C LEU A 53 -9.95 6.14 9.77
N GLY A 54 -9.93 5.70 11.03
CA GLY A 54 -9.34 6.46 12.13
C GLY A 54 -7.98 5.92 12.54
N TYR A 55 -6.96 6.77 12.57
CA TYR A 55 -5.63 6.41 13.09
C TYR A 55 -4.85 7.64 13.56
N TRP A 56 -3.70 7.43 14.18
CA TRP A 56 -2.75 8.52 14.44
C TRP A 56 -2.27 9.14 13.11
N ASP A 57 -1.87 10.42 13.15
CA ASP A 57 -1.25 11.11 12.00
C ASP A 57 0.21 10.65 11.77
N ILE A 58 0.31 9.38 11.38
CA ILE A 58 1.52 8.63 11.01
C ILE A 58 1.11 7.54 9.99
N ARG A 59 2.08 6.91 9.33
CA ARG A 59 1.86 5.68 8.52
C ARG A 59 1.40 4.53 9.42
N GLY A 60 2.32 4.03 10.26
CA GLY A 60 2.07 2.98 11.24
C GLY A 60 1.23 1.80 10.72
N LEU A 61 0.25 1.35 11.50
CA LEU A 61 -0.61 0.22 11.13
C LEU A 61 -1.66 0.54 10.07
N ALA A 62 -1.96 1.83 9.85
CA ALA A 62 -3.02 2.24 8.94
C ALA A 62 -2.56 2.37 7.49
N GLU A 63 -1.25 2.46 7.24
CA GLU A 63 -0.77 2.74 5.88
C GLU A 63 -1.13 1.63 4.89
N SER A 64 -0.96 0.37 5.26
CA SER A 64 -1.42 -0.75 4.42
C SER A 64 -2.93 -0.71 4.16
N ILE A 65 -3.73 -0.15 5.08
CA ILE A 65 -5.18 0.04 4.92
C ILE A 65 -5.46 1.18 3.94
N ARG A 66 -4.78 2.33 4.08
CA ARG A 66 -4.89 3.47 3.16
C ARG A 66 -4.56 3.04 1.74
N LEU A 67 -3.42 2.38 1.55
CA LEU A 67 -2.99 1.86 0.25
C LEU A 67 -4.03 0.92 -0.37
N LEU A 68 -4.65 0.05 0.43
CA LEU A 68 -5.71 -0.86 -0.02
C LEU A 68 -7.00 -0.11 -0.40
N LEU A 69 -7.41 0.90 0.38
CA LEU A 69 -8.58 1.73 0.09
C LEU A 69 -8.39 2.53 -1.21
N HIS A 70 -7.22 3.13 -1.41
CA HIS A 70 -6.93 3.82 -2.66
C HIS A 70 -6.89 2.87 -3.86
N TYR A 71 -6.28 1.70 -3.72
CA TYR A 71 -6.24 0.71 -4.80
C TYR A 71 -7.63 0.24 -5.22
N THR A 72 -8.52 0.05 -4.25
CA THR A 72 -9.91 -0.33 -4.51
C THR A 72 -10.77 0.82 -5.03
N GLY A 73 -10.23 2.05 -5.07
CA GLY A 73 -10.97 3.25 -5.44
C GLY A 73 -12.06 3.61 -4.43
N THR A 74 -11.93 3.14 -3.18
CA THR A 74 -12.89 3.42 -2.12
C THR A 74 -12.67 4.85 -1.63
N GLU A 75 -13.63 5.74 -1.86
CA GLU A 75 -13.63 7.06 -1.22
C GLU A 75 -13.84 6.89 0.28
N PHE A 76 -12.95 7.47 1.10
CA PHE A 76 -13.02 7.37 2.56
C PHE A 76 -12.58 8.67 3.22
N LYS A 77 -13.01 8.89 4.46
CA LYS A 77 -12.50 9.93 5.35
C LYS A 77 -11.32 9.36 6.15
N ASP A 78 -10.12 9.92 5.97
CA ASP A 78 -8.95 9.61 6.80
C ASP A 78 -8.97 10.51 8.06
N GLU A 79 -9.56 10.01 9.14
CA GLU A 79 -9.60 10.70 10.43
C GLU A 79 -8.26 10.54 11.16
N ARG A 80 -7.49 11.63 11.22
CA ARG A 80 -6.13 11.63 11.77
C ARG A 80 -6.08 12.28 13.15
N TYR A 81 -5.67 11.50 14.14
CA TYR A 81 -5.45 11.97 15.50
C TYR A 81 -4.02 12.46 15.68
N GLU A 82 -3.85 13.68 16.18
CA GLU A 82 -2.54 14.23 16.48
C GLU A 82 -2.03 13.74 17.84
N CYS A 83 -0.74 13.45 17.90
CA CYS A 83 0.00 13.34 19.15
C CYS A 83 0.83 14.61 19.29
N GLY A 84 0.60 15.36 20.37
CA GLY A 84 1.30 16.61 20.66
C GLY A 84 2.81 16.41 20.79
N ASP A 85 3.53 17.53 20.85
CA ASP A 85 4.98 17.53 20.85
C ASP A 85 5.59 17.08 22.18
N ALA A 86 6.89 16.77 22.13
CA ALA A 86 7.69 16.49 23.30
C ALA A 86 7.74 17.71 24.25
N PRO A 87 7.84 17.49 25.57
CA PRO A 87 7.96 16.20 26.25
C PRO A 87 6.61 15.55 26.59
N ASP A 88 5.49 16.26 26.41
CA ASP A 88 4.20 15.87 26.97
C ASP A 88 3.49 14.80 26.13
N TYR A 89 3.72 14.78 24.81
CA TYR A 89 3.10 13.83 23.88
C TYR A 89 1.59 13.69 24.11
N ASN A 90 0.88 14.82 24.17
CA ASN A 90 -0.56 14.84 24.46
C ASN A 90 -1.33 14.01 23.43
N ARG A 91 -2.23 13.14 23.90
CA ARG A 91 -3.00 12.19 23.08
C ARG A 91 -4.51 12.37 23.23
N ASP A 92 -4.94 13.52 23.76
CA ASP A 92 -6.34 13.78 24.10
C ASP A 92 -7.22 13.83 22.85
N SER A 93 -6.65 14.18 21.69
CA SER A 93 -7.33 14.11 20.38
C SER A 93 -8.04 12.77 20.17
N TRP A 94 -7.41 11.66 20.55
CA TRP A 94 -7.99 10.32 20.51
C TRP A 94 -8.68 9.95 21.83
N PHE A 95 -8.03 10.16 22.97
CA PHE A 95 -8.54 9.67 24.24
C PHE A 95 -9.88 10.31 24.65
N SER A 96 -10.16 11.53 24.20
CA SER A 96 -11.44 12.21 24.44
C SER A 96 -12.62 11.60 23.67
N VAL A 97 -12.36 10.96 22.52
CA VAL A 97 -13.41 10.37 21.65
C VAL A 97 -13.40 8.84 21.65
N LYS A 98 -12.38 8.20 22.23
CA LYS A 98 -12.17 6.74 22.18
C LYS A 98 -13.43 5.92 22.46
N PHE A 99 -14.22 6.30 23.47
CA PHE A 99 -15.40 5.56 23.91
C PHE A 99 -16.73 6.11 23.36
N THR A 100 -16.71 7.11 22.48
CA THR A 100 -17.93 7.75 21.94
C THR A 100 -18.34 7.24 20.56
N LEU A 101 -17.47 6.46 19.89
CA LEU A 101 -17.66 5.99 18.52
C LEU A 101 -18.54 4.72 18.40
N GLY A 102 -18.86 4.09 19.53
CA GLY A 102 -19.62 2.84 19.58
C GLY A 102 -18.87 1.66 18.97
N LEU A 103 -17.57 1.57 19.23
CA LEU A 103 -16.71 0.44 18.85
C LEU A 103 -16.79 -0.65 19.94
N ASP A 104 -16.85 -1.93 19.56
CA ASP A 104 -16.86 -3.04 20.53
C ASP A 104 -15.58 -3.13 21.35
N PHE A 105 -14.43 -2.93 20.68
CA PHE A 105 -13.10 -2.92 21.30
C PHE A 105 -12.36 -1.62 20.95
N PRO A 106 -12.65 -0.49 21.63
CA PRO A 106 -12.11 0.83 21.26
C PRO A 106 -10.59 0.87 21.11
N ASN A 107 -10.11 1.04 19.88
CA ASN A 107 -8.68 1.04 19.55
C ASN A 107 -8.41 1.75 18.21
N LEU A 108 -7.13 2.00 17.93
CA LEU A 108 -6.65 2.49 16.64
C LEU A 108 -5.79 1.40 15.95
N PRO A 109 -5.92 1.18 14.63
CA PRO A 109 -6.90 1.82 13.75
C PRO A 109 -8.32 1.31 13.97
N TYR A 110 -9.30 2.14 13.62
CA TYR A 110 -10.70 1.76 13.45
C TYR A 110 -11.18 2.05 12.03
N TYR A 111 -12.22 1.35 11.60
CA TYR A 111 -12.90 1.56 10.32
C TYR A 111 -14.41 1.51 10.52
N ILE A 112 -15.12 2.54 10.06
CA ILE A 112 -16.58 2.66 10.16
C ILE A 112 -17.15 2.76 8.75
N ASP A 113 -17.89 1.74 8.31
CA ASP A 113 -18.57 1.66 7.01
C ASP A 113 -20.08 1.40 7.25
N GLY A 114 -20.85 2.48 7.35
CA GLY A 114 -22.25 2.41 7.78
C GLY A 114 -22.38 1.82 9.19
N ASP A 115 -23.13 0.72 9.30
CA ASP A 115 -23.33 0.01 10.57
C ASP A 115 -22.15 -0.89 10.95
N ILE A 116 -21.22 -1.15 10.02
CA ILE A 116 -20.05 -1.99 10.25
C ILE A 116 -18.97 -1.14 10.94
N LYS A 117 -18.61 -1.52 12.17
CA LYS A 117 -17.61 -0.84 12.99
C LYS A 117 -16.53 -1.82 13.40
N ILE A 118 -15.32 -1.65 12.87
CA ILE A 118 -14.23 -2.61 13.02
C ILE A 118 -13.04 -1.91 13.68
N THR A 119 -12.39 -2.63 14.59
CA THR A 119 -11.05 -2.31 15.09
C THR A 119 -10.13 -3.49 14.80
N GLN A 120 -8.83 -3.39 15.07
CA GLN A 120 -7.79 -4.34 14.66
C GLN A 120 -7.45 -4.22 13.17
N SER A 121 -6.23 -3.82 12.86
CA SER A 121 -5.81 -3.53 11.48
C SER A 121 -6.02 -4.71 10.51
N LEU A 122 -5.73 -5.95 10.94
CA LEU A 122 -5.95 -7.12 10.11
C LEU A 122 -7.43 -7.38 9.84
N ALA A 123 -8.31 -7.20 10.83
CA ALA A 123 -9.74 -7.39 10.64
C ALA A 123 -10.31 -6.36 9.65
N ILE A 124 -9.83 -5.12 9.72
CA ILE A 124 -10.17 -4.06 8.76
C ILE A 124 -9.70 -4.45 7.36
N MET A 125 -8.44 -4.85 7.20
CA MET A 125 -7.90 -5.28 5.90
C MET A 125 -8.66 -6.50 5.34
N HIS A 126 -8.99 -7.49 6.16
CA HIS A 126 -9.76 -8.67 5.74
C HIS A 126 -11.18 -8.31 5.30
N HIS A 127 -11.81 -7.33 5.97
CA HIS A 127 -13.13 -6.84 5.58
C HIS A 127 -13.08 -6.18 4.19
N ILE A 128 -12.16 -5.23 3.99
CA ILE A 128 -11.98 -4.55 2.70
C ILE A 128 -11.60 -5.58 1.62
N ALA A 129 -10.66 -6.48 1.91
CA ALA A 129 -10.23 -7.50 0.96
C ALA A 129 -11.38 -8.39 0.48
N ARG A 130 -12.24 -8.85 1.39
CA ARG A 130 -13.41 -9.68 1.01
C ARG A 130 -14.45 -8.90 0.21
N LYS A 131 -14.65 -7.61 0.50
CA LYS A 131 -15.57 -6.73 -0.26
C LYS A 131 -15.12 -6.53 -1.71
N HIS A 132 -13.82 -6.68 -1.99
CA HIS A 132 -13.20 -6.39 -3.29
C HIS A 132 -12.52 -7.59 -3.97
N ASP A 133 -12.78 -8.83 -3.52
CA ASP A 133 -12.17 -10.08 -4.06
C ASP A 133 -10.63 -10.09 -4.03
N LEU A 134 -10.04 -9.56 -2.95
CA LEU A 134 -8.59 -9.47 -2.74
C LEU A 134 -8.06 -10.45 -1.67
N TYR A 135 -8.84 -11.48 -1.33
CA TYR A 135 -8.48 -12.52 -0.33
C TYR A 135 -8.10 -13.87 -0.99
N GLY A 136 -7.79 -13.87 -2.29
CA GLY A 136 -7.49 -15.11 -3.03
C GLY A 136 -8.75 -15.90 -3.43
N SER A 137 -8.70 -16.54 -4.59
CA SER A 137 -9.80 -17.30 -5.18
C SER A 137 -9.71 -18.79 -4.88
N THR A 138 -8.52 -19.32 -4.61
CA THR A 138 -8.27 -20.74 -4.30
C THR A 138 -7.81 -20.96 -2.86
N GLU A 139 -7.90 -22.21 -2.38
CA GLU A 139 -7.38 -22.56 -1.05
C GLU A 139 -5.86 -22.36 -0.95
N ASP A 140 -5.10 -22.69 -1.99
CA ASP A 140 -3.64 -22.46 -2.02
C ASP A 140 -3.32 -20.96 -1.88
N GLU A 141 -4.02 -20.11 -2.63
CA GLU A 141 -3.85 -18.65 -2.53
C GLU A 141 -4.16 -18.14 -1.12
N LYS A 142 -5.25 -18.62 -0.51
CA LYS A 142 -5.65 -18.24 0.86
C LYS A 142 -4.62 -18.69 1.89
N VAL A 143 -4.13 -19.93 1.82
CA VAL A 143 -3.08 -20.44 2.71
C VAL A 143 -1.81 -19.59 2.59
N ARG A 144 -1.41 -19.24 1.36
CA ARG A 144 -0.23 -18.38 1.13
C ARG A 144 -0.42 -16.99 1.71
N ILE A 145 -1.60 -16.40 1.52
CA ILE A 145 -1.97 -15.11 2.10
C ILE A 145 -1.87 -15.17 3.62
N ASP A 146 -2.53 -16.13 4.25
CA ASP A 146 -2.57 -16.26 5.71
C ASP A 146 -1.17 -16.49 6.31
N LEU A 147 -0.34 -17.31 5.68
CA LEU A 147 1.06 -17.49 6.08
C LEU A 147 1.86 -16.20 6.01
N ALA A 148 1.77 -15.48 4.88
CA ALA A 148 2.50 -14.23 4.69
C ALA A 148 2.02 -13.13 5.64
N VAL A 149 0.71 -13.00 5.88
CA VAL A 149 0.15 -12.03 6.84
C VAL A 149 0.74 -12.25 8.23
N ASN A 150 0.73 -13.48 8.72
CA ASN A 150 1.24 -13.78 10.05
C ASN A 150 2.76 -13.57 10.13
N GLN A 151 3.51 -13.96 9.10
CA GLN A 151 4.96 -13.72 9.04
C GLN A 151 5.29 -12.21 9.03
N ILE A 152 4.52 -11.39 8.32
CA ILE A 152 4.68 -9.94 8.30
C ILE A 152 4.38 -9.34 9.69
N VAL A 153 3.35 -9.85 10.38
CA VAL A 153 3.01 -9.40 11.74
C VAL A 153 4.13 -9.70 12.74
N ASP A 154 4.75 -10.88 12.65
CA ASP A 154 5.90 -11.25 13.47
C ASP A 154 7.10 -10.35 13.19
N TRP A 155 7.40 -10.11 11.91
CA TRP A 155 8.48 -9.22 11.47
C TRP A 155 8.26 -7.79 11.96
N ARG A 156 7.07 -7.23 11.73
CA ARG A 156 6.66 -5.91 12.24
C ARG A 156 6.83 -5.81 13.75
N THR A 157 6.40 -6.83 14.49
CA THR A 157 6.46 -6.81 15.95
C THR A 157 7.91 -6.70 16.43
N LYS A 158 8.84 -7.40 15.77
CA LYS A 158 10.28 -7.29 16.05
C LYS A 158 10.82 -5.91 15.70
N PHE A 159 10.47 -5.37 14.52
CA PHE A 159 10.89 -4.04 14.11
C PHE A 159 10.39 -2.95 15.07
N THR A 160 9.11 -3.04 15.45
CA THR A 160 8.50 -2.11 16.42
C THR A 160 9.23 -2.17 17.76
N LYS A 161 9.51 -3.36 18.29
CA LYS A 161 10.30 -3.52 19.53
C LYS A 161 11.68 -2.87 19.43
N LEU A 162 12.35 -2.99 18.28
CA LEU A 162 13.59 -2.27 18.03
C LEU A 162 13.37 -0.75 18.10
N CYS A 163 12.45 -0.20 17.32
CA CYS A 163 12.22 1.25 17.20
C CYS A 163 11.86 1.93 18.53
N TYR A 164 11.22 1.21 19.46
CA TYR A 164 10.87 1.70 20.79
C TYR A 164 11.92 1.38 21.88
N SER A 165 12.96 0.63 21.55
CA SER A 165 13.98 0.26 22.53
C SER A 165 14.79 1.48 22.99
N SER A 166 14.92 1.66 24.30
CA SER A 166 15.85 2.64 24.88
C SER A 166 17.31 2.30 24.57
N ALA A 167 17.61 1.03 24.23
CA ALA A 167 18.92 0.53 23.84
C ALA A 167 19.04 0.34 22.31
N PHE A 168 18.31 1.12 21.50
CA PHE A 168 18.21 0.99 20.05
C PHE A 168 19.56 0.71 19.36
N GLU A 169 20.58 1.56 19.58
CA GLU A 169 21.89 1.41 18.95
C GLU A 169 22.59 0.08 19.30
N ASN A 170 22.40 -0.42 20.52
CA ASN A 170 23.02 -1.66 20.97
C ASN A 170 22.34 -2.90 20.38
N VAL A 171 21.02 -2.85 20.17
CA VAL A 171 20.24 -4.00 19.70
C VAL A 171 20.02 -4.00 18.18
N LYS A 172 20.21 -2.85 17.51
CA LYS A 172 20.09 -2.69 16.05
C LYS A 172 20.95 -3.68 15.25
N PRO A 173 22.23 -3.95 15.58
CA PRO A 173 23.03 -4.92 14.83
C PRO A 173 22.44 -6.35 14.87
N GLY A 174 21.89 -6.75 16.02
CA GLY A 174 21.21 -8.03 16.17
C GLY A 174 19.97 -8.12 15.29
N TYR A 175 19.16 -7.05 15.29
CA TYR A 175 18.00 -6.95 14.41
C TYR A 175 18.37 -7.00 12.93
N LEU A 176 19.42 -6.29 12.50
CA LEU A 176 19.86 -6.32 11.09
C LEU A 176 20.21 -7.72 10.61
N LYS A 177 20.84 -8.54 11.46
CA LYS A 177 21.11 -9.96 11.16
C LYS A 177 19.80 -10.75 11.01
N GLU A 178 18.84 -10.51 11.88
CA GLU A 178 17.53 -11.16 11.82
C GLU A 178 16.71 -10.73 10.59
N ALA A 179 16.69 -9.43 10.29
CA ALA A 179 16.00 -8.85 9.14
C ALA A 179 16.51 -9.44 7.82
N LYS A 180 17.84 -9.64 7.67
CA LYS A 180 18.41 -10.34 6.50
C LYS A 180 17.85 -11.76 6.33
N SER A 181 17.70 -12.50 7.42
CA SER A 181 17.11 -13.85 7.37
C SER A 181 15.63 -13.81 7.01
N ILE A 182 14.87 -12.87 7.56
CA ILE A 182 13.44 -12.70 7.27
C ILE A 182 13.22 -12.30 5.80
N LEU A 183 14.04 -11.38 5.28
CA LEU A 183 13.97 -10.97 3.88
C LEU A 183 14.33 -12.11 2.92
N GLN A 184 15.32 -12.94 3.27
CA GLN A 184 15.58 -14.16 2.51
C GLN A 184 14.34 -15.09 2.51
N GLN A 185 13.68 -15.29 3.66
CA GLN A 185 12.46 -16.10 3.72
C GLN A 185 11.34 -15.53 2.82
N PHE A 186 11.12 -14.21 2.81
CA PHE A 186 10.14 -13.59 1.91
C PHE A 186 10.54 -13.69 0.45
N SER A 187 11.83 -13.53 0.13
CA SER A 187 12.38 -13.72 -1.21
C SER A 187 12.11 -15.14 -1.70
N ASP A 188 12.41 -16.15 -0.89
CA ASP A 188 12.19 -17.56 -1.23
C ASP A 188 10.69 -17.88 -1.33
N PHE A 189 9.88 -17.33 -0.42
CA PHE A 189 8.43 -17.53 -0.40
C PHE A 189 7.74 -16.91 -1.62
N LEU A 190 8.18 -15.72 -2.05
CA LEU A 190 7.70 -15.07 -3.27
C LEU A 190 8.16 -15.87 -4.51
N GLY A 191 9.44 -16.23 -4.56
CA GLY A 191 10.07 -16.88 -5.71
C GLY A 191 9.89 -16.03 -6.97
N ASP A 192 9.40 -16.67 -8.03
CA ASP A 192 9.12 -16.04 -9.33
C ASP A 192 7.67 -15.52 -9.47
N ARG A 193 6.86 -15.61 -8.41
CA ARG A 193 5.45 -15.20 -8.48
C ARG A 193 5.31 -13.70 -8.69
N LYS A 194 4.24 -13.31 -9.38
CA LYS A 194 3.96 -11.91 -9.65
C LYS A 194 3.60 -11.14 -8.36
N TYR A 195 2.82 -11.78 -7.50
CA TYR A 195 2.31 -11.31 -6.20
C TYR A 195 2.45 -12.43 -5.16
N VAL A 196 2.27 -12.11 -3.89
CA VAL A 196 2.46 -13.04 -2.77
C VAL A 196 1.60 -14.31 -2.92
N ALA A 197 0.33 -14.14 -3.27
CA ALA A 197 -0.62 -15.23 -3.44
C ALA A 197 -0.43 -16.01 -4.76
N GLY A 198 0.07 -15.35 -5.82
CA GLY A 198 0.15 -15.93 -7.17
C GLY A 198 0.19 -14.86 -8.26
N ASP A 199 -0.70 -14.98 -9.24
CA ASP A 199 -0.75 -14.08 -10.41
C ASP A 199 -1.63 -12.84 -10.20
N LYS A 200 -2.53 -12.90 -9.22
CA LYS A 200 -3.42 -11.80 -8.83
C LYS A 200 -2.91 -11.13 -7.56
N ILE A 201 -3.08 -9.81 -7.50
CA ILE A 201 -2.78 -9.03 -6.31
C ILE A 201 -3.81 -9.33 -5.21
N SER A 202 -3.37 -9.27 -3.97
CA SER A 202 -4.17 -9.51 -2.77
C SER A 202 -3.83 -8.48 -1.70
N PHE A 203 -4.62 -8.38 -0.63
CA PHE A 203 -4.38 -7.38 0.41
C PHE A 203 -3.00 -7.54 1.10
N VAL A 204 -2.43 -8.76 1.13
CA VAL A 204 -1.12 -9.00 1.76
C VAL A 204 0.04 -8.37 0.97
N ASP A 205 -0.13 -8.12 -0.33
CA ASP A 205 0.87 -7.40 -1.14
C ASP A 205 1.06 -5.95 -0.65
N PHE A 206 -0.01 -5.31 -0.15
CA PHE A 206 0.04 -3.97 0.44
C PHE A 206 0.74 -3.94 1.79
N MET A 207 0.56 -5.02 2.57
CA MET A 207 1.31 -5.20 3.80
C MET A 207 2.80 -5.40 3.50
N LEU A 208 3.14 -6.33 2.61
CA LEU A 208 4.53 -6.61 2.27
C LEU A 208 5.21 -5.36 1.69
N PHE A 209 4.53 -4.65 0.78
CA PHE A 209 5.01 -3.38 0.22
C PHE A 209 5.37 -2.37 1.32
N GLU A 210 4.45 -2.11 2.26
CA GLU A 210 4.67 -1.16 3.36
C GLU A 210 5.92 -1.52 4.18
N TYR A 211 6.08 -2.80 4.53
CA TYR A 211 7.24 -3.22 5.32
C TYR A 211 8.53 -3.24 4.52
N LEU A 212 8.51 -3.58 3.24
CA LEU A 212 9.69 -3.47 2.38
C LEU A 212 10.13 -2.00 2.25
N ASP A 213 9.18 -1.08 2.09
CA ASP A 213 9.46 0.36 2.00
C ASP A 213 10.07 0.89 3.31
N GLN A 214 9.46 0.59 4.46
CA GLN A 214 10.04 0.94 5.76
C GLN A 214 11.46 0.40 5.94
N HIS A 215 11.73 -0.84 5.53
CA HIS A 215 13.05 -1.45 5.67
C HIS A 215 14.07 -0.89 4.69
N LYS A 216 13.65 -0.48 3.50
CA LYS A 216 14.49 0.25 2.56
C LYS A 216 14.95 1.58 3.14
N ILE A 217 14.04 2.31 3.78
CA ILE A 217 14.34 3.59 4.44
C ILE A 217 15.23 3.36 5.67
N PHE A 218 14.97 2.29 6.43
CA PHE A 218 15.75 1.93 7.61
C PHE A 218 17.20 1.56 7.28
N ASP A 219 17.41 0.71 6.27
CA ASP A 219 18.71 0.32 5.74
C ASP A 219 18.53 -0.30 4.34
N ALA A 220 18.82 0.49 3.30
CA ALA A 220 18.64 0.06 1.91
C ALA A 220 19.46 -1.19 1.55
N SER A 221 20.58 -1.45 2.24
CA SER A 221 21.43 -2.63 1.98
C SER A 221 20.71 -3.95 2.25
N LEU A 222 19.64 -3.93 3.06
CA LEU A 222 18.81 -5.09 3.35
C LEU A 222 18.13 -5.66 2.10
N LEU A 223 17.76 -4.82 1.13
CA LEU A 223 17.04 -5.24 -0.08
C LEU A 223 17.96 -5.52 -1.28
N GLU A 224 19.22 -5.09 -1.23
CA GLU A 224 20.16 -5.28 -2.34
C GLU A 224 20.28 -6.72 -2.82
N PRO A 225 20.32 -7.75 -1.94
CA PRO A 225 20.41 -9.15 -2.39
C PRO A 225 19.12 -9.72 -3.01
N HIS A 226 17.99 -9.01 -2.94
CA HIS A 226 16.66 -9.56 -3.23
C HIS A 226 15.99 -8.85 -4.41
N ASP A 227 16.42 -9.18 -5.64
CA ASP A 227 15.89 -8.56 -6.85
C ASP A 227 14.37 -8.73 -7.01
N ASN A 228 13.82 -9.90 -6.67
CA ASN A 228 12.39 -10.16 -6.73
C ASN A 228 11.58 -9.28 -5.75
N LEU A 229 12.09 -9.06 -4.54
CA LEU A 229 11.48 -8.13 -3.57
C LEU A 229 11.59 -6.68 -4.02
N LYS A 230 12.72 -6.27 -4.61
CA LYS A 230 12.86 -4.92 -5.22
C LYS A 230 11.88 -4.71 -6.36
N VAL A 231 11.66 -5.72 -7.20
CA VAL A 231 10.63 -5.67 -8.27
C VAL A 231 9.23 -5.58 -7.68
N ASN A 232 8.92 -6.33 -6.61
CA ASN A 232 7.64 -6.22 -5.91
C ASN A 232 7.41 -4.80 -5.35
N LEU A 233 8.43 -4.23 -4.70
CA LEU A 233 8.41 -2.85 -4.21
C LEU A 233 8.17 -1.84 -5.34
N GLN A 234 8.87 -1.97 -6.47
CA GLN A 234 8.67 -1.11 -7.64
C GLN A 234 7.26 -1.21 -8.24
N LYS A 235 6.67 -2.42 -8.29
CA LYS A 235 5.29 -2.62 -8.75
C LYS A 235 4.31 -1.89 -7.82
N GLY A 236 4.51 -2.02 -6.51
CA GLY A 236 3.76 -1.25 -5.52
C GLY A 236 3.87 0.24 -5.79
N LEU A 237 5.10 0.78 -5.78
CA LEU A 237 5.34 2.20 -6.06
C LEU A 237 4.66 2.67 -7.36
N ARG A 238 4.71 1.92 -8.47
CA ARG A 238 4.05 2.33 -9.72
C ARG A 238 2.53 2.41 -9.61
N ASN A 239 1.91 1.48 -8.89
CA ASN A 239 0.47 1.51 -8.65
C ASN A 239 0.09 2.65 -7.70
N TYR A 240 1.01 3.08 -6.82
CA TYR A 240 0.72 4.01 -5.71
C TYR A 240 1.31 5.42 -5.86
N LEU A 241 2.31 5.64 -6.71
CA LEU A 241 2.96 6.94 -6.94
C LEU A 241 1.95 8.05 -7.30
N PRO A 242 0.96 7.81 -8.19
CA PRO A 242 -0.08 8.80 -8.44
C PRO A 242 -0.91 9.17 -7.21
N LEU A 243 -1.02 8.27 -6.23
CA LEU A 243 -1.77 8.44 -4.98
C LEU A 243 -0.92 9.13 -3.90
N MET A 244 0.37 8.80 -3.80
CA MET A 244 1.29 9.44 -2.85
C MET A 244 1.50 10.94 -3.15
N HIS A 245 1.49 11.33 -4.42
CA HIS A 245 1.62 12.74 -4.82
C HIS A 245 0.35 13.57 -4.60
N THR A 246 -0.83 12.94 -4.55
CA THR A 246 -2.11 13.64 -4.41
C THR A 246 -2.48 13.89 -2.94
N GLU A 247 -2.02 13.04 -2.01
CA GLU A 247 -2.39 13.13 -0.59
C GLU A 247 -1.24 13.46 0.37
N ASN A 248 -0.08 13.88 -0.14
CA ASN A 248 1.09 14.28 0.66
C ASN A 248 1.57 13.17 1.63
N LEU A 249 1.33 11.89 1.29
CA LEU A 249 1.69 10.72 2.09
C LEU A 249 3.22 10.63 2.29
N THR A 250 4.00 11.22 1.39
CA THR A 250 5.47 11.32 1.48
C THR A 250 5.94 12.00 2.75
N ASN A 251 5.19 12.95 3.30
CA ASN A 251 5.61 13.73 4.47
C ASN A 251 5.14 13.14 5.82
N SER A 252 4.44 12.01 5.81
CA SER A 252 3.92 11.40 7.02
C SER A 252 5.00 10.66 7.82
N ARG A 253 5.02 10.84 9.14
CA ARG A 253 5.93 10.11 10.04
C ARG A 253 5.65 8.61 9.94
N HIS A 254 6.69 7.78 9.82
CA HIS A 254 6.52 6.33 9.71
C HIS A 254 6.02 5.70 11.01
N VAL A 255 6.51 6.25 12.13
CA VAL A 255 6.30 5.76 13.49
C VAL A 255 6.03 6.94 14.44
N PRO A 256 5.41 6.71 15.62
CA PRO A 256 5.15 7.78 16.58
C PRO A 256 6.42 8.52 17.01
N SER A 257 6.31 9.83 17.33
CA SER A 257 7.44 10.67 17.76
C SER A 257 8.21 10.17 18.98
N THR A 258 7.63 9.25 19.74
CA THR A 258 8.27 8.61 20.90
C THR A 258 9.33 7.56 20.53
N THR A 259 9.44 7.15 19.26
CA THR A 259 10.43 6.16 18.83
C THR A 259 11.84 6.73 18.71
N LYS A 260 12.85 5.84 18.79
CA LYS A 260 14.26 6.20 18.58
C LYS A 260 14.67 6.18 17.11
N TRP A 261 13.91 5.49 16.26
CA TRP A 261 14.02 5.63 14.82
C TRP A 261 12.96 6.63 14.36
N LEU A 262 13.40 7.77 13.81
CA LEU A 262 12.55 8.74 13.14
C LEU A 262 12.91 8.69 11.66
N ALA A 263 12.15 7.97 10.85
CA ALA A 263 12.20 8.15 9.42
C ALA A 263 11.21 9.25 9.03
N SER A 264 11.73 10.39 8.58
CA SER A 264 11.05 11.22 7.59
C SER A 264 11.56 10.80 6.21
N ASN A 265 10.69 10.77 5.20
CA ASN A 265 11.19 10.78 3.83
C ASN A 265 11.78 12.17 3.60
N GLU A 266 13.10 12.29 3.63
CA GLU A 266 13.80 13.40 2.98
C GLU A 266 14.07 13.04 1.52
#